data_AF-A0ABC8ZKU5-F1
#
_entry.id   AF-A0ABC8ZKU5-F1
#
_cell.length_a   1.000
_cell.length_b   1.000
_cell.length_c   1.000
_cell.angle_alpha   90.00
_cell.angle_beta   90.00
_cell.angle_gamma   90.00
#
_symmetry.space_group_name_H-M   'P 1'
#
loop_
_entity.id
_entity.type
_entity.pdbx_description
1 polymer ?
#
loop_
_entity_poly.entity_id
_entity_poly.type
_entity_poly.pdbx_seq_one_letter_code
_entity_poly.pdbx_strand_id
1 'polypeptide(L)'
;MDRSLPVAAVVAVVLMCCSRICGAERLGARECEDLGFTGLALCSDCNALSEFVKDQELVDDCRKCCTEDSDDSISKEYMTGAYWLLQLTFSGAIIEVCMRKLVFYPEVVGFLEEDKDDFPYVEARYSYGSPPKLIMLDDKGEHKETIRIDNWKREHIRQFLKEKVKPVKSDS
;
A
#
# COMPACT_ATOMS: atom_id res chain seq x y z
N MET A 1 58.64 9.90 -1.09
CA MET A 1 57.44 10.62 -0.61
C MET A 1 56.46 9.57 -0.16
N ASP A 2 56.68 9.07 1.05
CA ASP A 2 55.85 8.10 1.75
C ASP A 2 54.40 8.61 1.84
N ARG A 3 53.49 7.85 1.24
CA ARG A 3 52.03 8.05 1.39
C ARG A 3 51.55 7.19 2.56
N SER A 4 52.01 7.51 3.76
CA SER A 4 51.38 7.06 5.00
C SER A 4 50.27 8.04 5.35
N LEU A 5 49.07 7.83 4.79
CA LEU A 5 47.87 8.43 5.38
C LEU A 5 47.81 7.95 6.84
N PRO A 6 47.73 8.85 7.84
CA PRO A 6 47.76 8.43 9.22
C PRO A 6 46.52 7.58 9.47
N VAL A 7 46.73 6.35 9.94
CA VAL A 7 45.66 5.40 10.31
C VAL A 7 44.63 6.07 11.23
N ALA A 8 45.08 7.02 12.05
CA ALA A 8 44.24 7.89 12.89
C ALA A 8 43.22 8.73 12.09
N ALA A 9 43.57 9.26 10.92
CA ALA A 9 42.64 10.02 10.08
C ALA A 9 41.59 9.12 9.43
N VAL A 10 41.96 7.89 9.06
CA VAL A 10 41.01 6.89 8.54
C VAL A 10 40.05 6.46 9.65
N VAL A 11 40.55 6.21 10.86
CA VAL A 11 39.73 5.86 12.03
C VAL A 11 38.80 6.99 12.43
N ALA A 12 39.25 8.25 12.37
CA ALA A 12 38.41 9.42 12.65
C ALA A 12 37.28 9.60 11.62
N VAL A 13 37.56 9.38 10.33
CA VAL A 13 36.54 9.44 9.27
C VAL A 13 35.52 8.29 9.40
N VAL A 14 35.98 7.08 9.75
CA VAL A 14 35.09 5.93 9.99
C VAL A 14 34.20 6.16 11.22
N LEU A 15 34.74 6.67 12.33
CA LEU A 15 33.97 7.00 13.53
C LEU A 15 32.97 8.14 13.29
N MET A 16 33.29 9.12 12.44
CA MET A 16 32.40 10.22 12.09
C MET A 16 31.30 9.82 11.09
N CYS A 17 31.49 8.73 10.34
CA CYS A 17 30.43 8.11 9.54
C CYS A 17 29.49 7.22 10.37
N CYS A 18 29.95 6.62 11.47
CA CYS A 18 29.10 5.81 12.35
C CYS A 18 28.05 6.62 13.12
N SER A 19 28.31 7.90 13.42
CA SER A 19 27.34 8.78 14.08
C SER A 19 26.31 9.41 13.14
N ARG A 20 26.44 9.20 11.82
CA ARG A 20 25.44 9.60 10.80
C ARG A 20 24.39 8.52 10.55
N ILE A 21 24.45 7.39 11.25
CA ILE A 21 23.36 6.40 11.28
C ILE A 21 22.37 6.87 12.36
N CYS A 22 21.67 7.97 12.10
CA CYS A 22 20.43 8.26 12.82
C CYS A 22 19.39 7.25 12.35
N GLY A 23 19.31 6.11 13.03
CA GLY A 23 17.99 5.51 13.20
C GLY A 23 17.16 6.54 13.96
N ALA A 24 16.03 6.96 13.40
CA ALA A 24 15.10 7.83 14.12
C ALA A 24 14.79 7.18 15.47
N GLU A 25 15.10 7.85 16.58
CA GLU A 25 14.71 7.40 17.92
C GLU A 25 13.18 7.38 17.95
N ARG A 26 12.61 6.19 17.83
CA ARG A 26 11.16 5.99 17.85
C ARG A 26 10.67 6.13 19.28
N LEU A 27 9.79 7.10 19.50
CA LEU A 27 9.08 7.25 20.77
C LEU A 27 8.06 6.11 20.94
N GLY A 28 7.77 5.76 22.19
CA GLY A 28 6.74 4.77 22.48
C GLY A 28 5.35 5.28 22.12
N ALA A 29 4.40 4.38 21.83
CA ALA A 29 3.04 4.76 21.44
C ALA A 29 2.33 5.69 22.44
N ARG A 30 2.60 5.52 23.75
CA ARG A 30 2.07 6.40 24.81
C ARG A 30 2.68 7.80 24.79
N GLU A 31 3.97 7.92 24.52
CA GLU A 31 4.66 9.22 24.46
C GLU A 31 4.17 10.02 23.25
N CYS A 32 3.92 9.35 22.13
CA CYS A 32 3.31 9.97 20.95
C CYS A 32 1.88 10.45 21.23
N GLU A 33 1.09 9.67 21.96
CA GLU A 33 -0.26 10.06 22.38
C GLU A 33 -0.24 11.26 23.32
N ASP A 34 0.71 11.32 24.25
CA ASP A 34 0.92 12.47 25.16
C ASP A 34 1.33 13.75 24.41
N LEU A 35 2.05 13.61 23.29
CA LEU A 35 2.39 14.70 22.36
C LEU A 35 1.24 15.04 21.39
N GLY A 36 0.12 14.31 21.43
CA GLY A 36 -1.05 14.52 20.58
C GLY A 36 -0.99 13.84 19.21
N PHE A 37 0.03 13.03 18.94
CA PHE A 37 0.16 12.21 17.73
C PHE A 37 -0.52 10.86 17.94
N THR A 38 -1.68 10.66 17.30
CA THR A 38 -2.32 9.34 17.26
C THR A 38 -1.68 8.50 16.15
N GLY A 39 -1.33 7.24 16.44
CA GLY A 39 -0.42 6.37 15.67
C GLY A 39 -0.90 5.90 14.29
N LEU A 40 -1.49 6.78 13.50
CA LEU A 40 -1.98 6.55 12.14
C LEU A 40 -1.31 7.47 11.10
N ALA A 41 -0.37 8.33 11.53
CA ALA A 41 0.32 9.26 10.63
C ALA A 41 1.48 8.58 9.90
N LEU A 42 1.53 8.82 8.59
CA LEU A 42 2.60 8.40 7.69
C LEU A 42 3.74 9.43 7.71
N CYS A 43 4.99 9.00 7.51
CA CYS A 43 6.13 9.92 7.58
C CYS A 43 6.13 10.96 6.46
N SER A 44 5.48 10.67 5.32
CA SER A 44 5.15 11.65 4.27
C SER A 44 4.25 12.77 4.77
N ASP A 45 3.29 12.50 5.66
CA ASP A 45 2.43 13.53 6.24
C ASP A 45 3.25 14.49 7.09
N CYS A 46 4.23 13.98 7.84
CA CYS A 46 5.16 14.82 8.61
C CYS A 46 6.09 15.66 7.71
N ASN A 47 6.45 15.13 6.53
CA ASN A 47 7.20 15.89 5.52
C ASN A 47 6.34 17.03 4.97
N ALA A 48 5.08 16.76 4.61
CA ALA A 48 4.16 17.79 4.13
C ALA A 48 3.87 18.85 5.21
N LEU A 49 3.72 18.43 6.47
CA LEU A 49 3.52 19.33 7.61
C LEU A 49 4.64 20.37 7.73
N SER A 50 5.88 19.98 7.42
CA SER A 50 7.05 20.86 7.47
C SER A 50 7.01 22.04 6.49
N GLU A 51 6.18 21.96 5.44
CA GLU A 51 6.00 23.04 4.47
C GLU A 51 5.08 24.14 5.01
N PHE A 52 4.17 23.81 5.92
CA PHE A 52 3.15 24.71 6.44
C PHE A 52 3.42 25.17 7.88
N VAL A 53 4.14 24.36 8.66
CA VAL A 53 4.46 24.63 10.06
C VAL A 53 5.91 25.09 10.19
N LYS A 54 6.10 26.25 10.83
CA LYS A 54 7.43 26.84 11.07
C LYS A 54 8.12 26.28 12.32
N ASP A 55 7.39 25.49 13.10
CA ASP A 55 7.89 24.84 14.31
C ASP A 55 8.59 23.52 13.94
N GLN A 56 9.92 23.56 14.00
CA GLN A 56 10.76 22.40 13.69
C GLN A 56 10.67 21.31 14.77
N GLU A 57 10.42 21.69 16.02
CA GLU A 57 10.29 20.73 17.13
C GLU A 57 9.06 19.85 16.92
N LEU A 58 7.94 20.45 16.50
CA LEU A 58 6.71 19.72 16.17
C LEU A 58 6.88 18.76 14.98
N VAL A 59 7.64 19.17 13.96
CA VAL A 59 7.92 18.32 12.79
C VAL A 59 8.82 17.14 13.19
N ASP A 60 9.80 17.38 14.06
CA ASP A 60 10.67 16.34 14.57
C ASP A 60 9.92 15.34 15.46
N ASP A 61 9.02 15.82 16.31
CA ASP A 61 8.17 14.94 17.13
C ASP A 61 7.19 14.13 16.27
N CYS A 62 6.64 14.72 15.21
CA CYS A 62 5.87 14.00 14.20
C CYS A 62 6.71 12.86 13.58
N ARG A 63 7.96 13.14 13.20
CA ARG A 63 8.87 12.14 12.60
C ARG A 63 9.25 11.01 13.57
N LYS A 64 9.31 11.29 14.87
CA LYS A 64 9.56 10.26 15.90
C LYS A 64 8.34 9.35 16.12
N CYS A 65 7.15 9.83 15.77
CA CYS A 65 5.86 9.17 15.99
C CYS A 65 5.19 8.60 14.73
N CYS A 66 5.75 8.87 13.55
CA CYS A 66 5.20 8.39 12.29
C CYS A 66 5.58 6.93 11.99
N THR A 67 4.71 6.28 11.22
CA THR A 67 5.05 5.01 10.59
C THR A 67 5.73 5.29 9.27
N GLU A 68 6.83 4.58 8.99
CA GLU A 68 7.50 4.69 7.69
C GLU A 68 6.50 4.33 6.60
N ASP A 69 6.46 5.18 5.57
CA ASP A 69 5.70 4.87 4.38
C ASP A 69 6.33 3.62 3.77
N SER A 70 5.58 2.52 3.72
CA SER A 70 5.90 1.50 2.73
C SER A 70 5.79 2.21 1.38
N ASP A 71 6.90 2.33 0.66
CA ASP A 71 6.94 2.89 -0.68
C ASP A 71 5.98 2.10 -1.59
N ASP A 72 4.69 2.48 -1.59
CA ASP A 72 3.70 2.04 -2.56
C ASP A 72 3.95 2.71 -3.92
N SER A 73 4.95 3.59 -4.01
CA SER A 73 5.75 3.69 -5.22
C SER A 73 6.68 2.48 -5.31
N ILE A 74 6.12 1.32 -5.67
CA ILE A 74 6.86 0.25 -6.33
C ILE A 74 7.49 0.87 -7.59
N SER A 75 8.69 1.40 -7.41
CA SER A 75 9.76 1.57 -8.39
C SER A 75 9.40 1.08 -9.79
N LYS A 76 8.97 2.01 -10.64
CA LYS A 76 8.88 1.84 -12.09
C LYS A 76 10.24 1.61 -12.76
N GLU A 77 11.33 1.54 -12.01
CA GLU A 77 12.69 1.68 -12.54
C GLU A 77 13.54 0.40 -12.51
N TYR A 78 13.14 -0.65 -11.78
CA TYR A 78 13.88 -1.94 -11.76
C TYR A 78 13.04 -3.18 -12.11
N MET A 79 12.04 -3.02 -12.98
CA MET A 79 11.42 -4.15 -13.67
C MET A 79 11.29 -3.87 -15.16
N THR A 80 12.38 -4.07 -15.88
CA THR A 80 12.41 -4.07 -17.34
C THR A 80 11.79 -5.38 -17.87
N GLY A 81 10.62 -5.26 -18.49
CA GLY A 81 9.97 -6.32 -19.28
C GLY A 81 9.19 -7.35 -18.45
N ALA A 82 8.13 -7.92 -19.06
CA ALA A 82 7.24 -9.05 -18.69
C ALA A 82 6.89 -9.33 -17.21
N TYR A 83 7.83 -9.25 -16.28
CA TYR A 83 7.74 -9.53 -14.86
C TYR A 83 6.93 -8.48 -14.05
N TRP A 84 6.98 -7.18 -14.40
CA TRP A 84 6.10 -6.16 -13.78
C TRP A 84 4.63 -6.34 -14.15
N LEU A 85 4.37 -6.70 -15.42
CA LEU A 85 3.03 -7.07 -15.87
C LEU A 85 2.54 -8.37 -15.25
N LEU A 86 3.43 -9.25 -14.79
CA LEU A 86 3.05 -10.51 -14.14
C LEU A 86 2.64 -10.29 -12.68
N GLN A 87 3.34 -9.42 -11.94
CA GLN A 87 3.03 -9.18 -10.52
C GLN A 87 1.79 -8.29 -10.29
N LEU A 88 1.46 -7.40 -11.23
CA LEU A 88 0.25 -6.57 -11.18
C LEU A 88 -0.98 -7.21 -11.83
N THR A 89 -0.83 -8.38 -12.44
CA THR A 89 -1.97 -9.12 -12.98
C THR A 89 -2.33 -10.26 -12.05
N PHE A 90 -3.51 -10.17 -11.49
CA PHE A 90 -4.11 -11.24 -10.70
C PHE A 90 -4.73 -12.28 -11.64
N SER A 91 -4.76 -13.53 -11.21
CA SER A 91 -5.36 -14.64 -11.98
C SER A 91 -6.89 -14.62 -11.91
N GLY A 92 -7.43 -13.99 -10.86
CA GLY A 92 -8.85 -13.85 -10.61
C GLY A 92 -9.13 -12.85 -9.50
N ALA A 93 -10.40 -12.59 -9.26
CA ALA A 93 -10.85 -11.77 -8.14
C ALA A 93 -12.15 -12.29 -7.55
N ILE A 94 -12.40 -11.98 -6.27
CA ILE A 94 -13.63 -12.31 -5.56
C ILE A 94 -14.24 -11.03 -5.04
N ILE A 95 -15.48 -10.73 -5.44
CA ILE A 95 -16.26 -9.67 -4.82
C ILE A 95 -16.97 -10.27 -3.62
N GLU A 96 -16.51 -9.93 -2.41
CA GLU A 96 -17.17 -10.34 -1.17
C GLU A 96 -18.09 -9.24 -0.65
N VAL A 97 -19.35 -9.57 -0.37
CA VAL A 97 -20.34 -8.60 0.14
C VAL A 97 -21.43 -9.27 0.98
N CYS A 98 -21.98 -8.56 1.96
CA CYS A 98 -23.16 -9.03 2.68
C CYS A 98 -24.43 -8.85 1.85
N MET A 99 -25.13 -9.96 1.56
CA MET A 99 -26.37 -9.97 0.78
C MET A 99 -27.45 -9.00 1.32
N ARG A 100 -27.57 -8.84 2.64
CA ARG A 100 -28.56 -7.92 3.25
C ARG A 100 -28.19 -6.43 3.11
N LYS A 101 -26.92 -6.13 2.86
CA LYS A 101 -26.42 -4.74 2.73
C LYS A 101 -26.34 -4.27 1.28
N LEU A 102 -26.58 -5.15 0.30
CA LEU A 102 -26.53 -4.83 -1.13
C LEU A 102 -27.42 -3.63 -1.50
N VAL A 103 -28.55 -3.44 -0.82
CA VAL A 103 -29.46 -2.29 -0.99
C VAL A 103 -28.73 -0.95 -0.82
N PHE A 104 -27.67 -0.89 -0.01
CA PHE A 104 -26.88 0.33 0.22
C PHE A 104 -25.79 0.55 -0.84
N TYR A 105 -25.55 -0.42 -1.72
CA TYR A 105 -24.46 -0.40 -2.71
C TYR A 105 -25.01 -0.68 -4.12
N PRO A 106 -25.88 0.22 -4.66
CA PRO A 106 -26.53 0.01 -5.96
C PRO A 106 -25.54 -0.16 -7.11
N GLU A 107 -24.38 0.50 -7.05
CA GLU A 107 -23.30 0.37 -8.04
C GLU A 107 -22.70 -1.04 -8.06
N VAL A 108 -22.49 -1.64 -6.88
CA VAL A 108 -21.95 -3.00 -6.75
C VAL A 108 -22.98 -4.04 -7.17
N VAL A 109 -24.25 -3.85 -6.81
CA VAL A 109 -25.37 -4.69 -7.29
C VAL A 109 -25.43 -4.64 -8.81
N GLY A 110 -25.40 -3.44 -9.37
CA GLY A 110 -25.42 -3.22 -10.79
C GLY A 110 -24.31 -3.94 -11.54
N PHE A 111 -23.10 -3.89 -11.00
CA PHE A 111 -22.00 -4.69 -11.54
C PHE A 111 -22.27 -6.20 -11.44
N LEU A 112 -22.71 -6.69 -10.28
CA LEU A 112 -22.94 -8.12 -10.05
C LEU A 112 -24.06 -8.71 -10.93
N GLU A 113 -25.10 -7.94 -11.23
CA GLU A 113 -26.27 -8.38 -12.01
C GLU A 113 -26.11 -8.18 -13.52
N GLU A 114 -25.46 -7.09 -13.96
CA GLU A 114 -25.43 -6.72 -15.37
C GLU A 114 -24.06 -6.96 -16.03
N ASP A 115 -22.97 -6.81 -15.28
CA ASP A 115 -21.61 -6.80 -15.85
C ASP A 115 -20.81 -8.07 -15.55
N LYS A 116 -21.09 -8.75 -14.43
CA LYS A 116 -20.27 -9.87 -13.93
C LYS A 116 -20.03 -10.96 -14.98
N ASP A 117 -20.98 -11.19 -15.87
CA ASP A 117 -20.88 -12.21 -16.93
C ASP A 117 -19.80 -11.88 -17.97
N ASP A 118 -19.42 -10.60 -18.12
CA ASP A 118 -18.26 -10.18 -18.94
C ASP A 118 -16.91 -10.59 -18.30
N PHE A 119 -16.91 -10.96 -17.01
CA PHE A 119 -15.72 -11.19 -16.18
C PHE A 119 -15.72 -12.60 -15.58
N PRO A 120 -15.44 -13.65 -16.38
CA PRO A 120 -15.50 -15.05 -15.94
C PRO A 120 -14.46 -15.41 -14.85
N TYR A 121 -13.42 -14.59 -14.71
CA TYR A 121 -12.39 -14.68 -13.67
C TYR A 121 -12.78 -13.97 -12.37
N VAL A 122 -14.03 -13.50 -12.24
CA VAL A 122 -14.56 -12.86 -11.04
C VAL A 122 -15.66 -13.70 -10.40
N GLU A 123 -15.44 -14.06 -9.14
CA GLU A 123 -16.41 -14.79 -8.31
C GLU A 123 -17.14 -13.81 -7.37
N ALA A 124 -18.43 -14.07 -7.09
CA ALA A 124 -19.18 -13.33 -6.09
C ALA A 124 -19.33 -14.20 -4.84
N ARG A 125 -18.89 -13.69 -3.67
CA ARG A 125 -18.98 -14.39 -2.38
C ARG A 125 -19.85 -13.59 -1.42
N TYR A 126 -20.81 -14.27 -0.80
CA TYR A 126 -21.70 -13.62 0.16
C TYR A 126 -21.31 -13.97 1.59
N SER A 127 -20.83 -12.97 2.34
CA SER A 127 -20.39 -13.14 3.72
C SER A 127 -21.13 -12.19 4.65
N TYR A 128 -21.68 -12.73 5.74
CA TYR A 128 -22.53 -11.96 6.63
C TYR A 128 -21.77 -10.81 7.29
N GLY A 129 -22.34 -9.60 7.24
CA GLY A 129 -21.75 -8.40 7.82
C GLY A 129 -20.58 -7.80 7.03
N SER A 130 -20.05 -8.52 6.04
CA SER A 130 -18.90 -8.07 5.24
C SER A 130 -19.26 -6.84 4.39
N PRO A 131 -18.47 -5.76 4.45
CA PRO A 131 -18.60 -4.66 3.49
C PRO A 131 -18.16 -5.13 2.10
N PRO A 132 -18.66 -4.51 1.02
CA PRO A 132 -18.26 -4.83 -0.33
C PRO A 132 -16.76 -4.60 -0.51
N LYS A 133 -16.04 -5.66 -0.84
CA LYS A 133 -14.60 -5.65 -1.06
C LYS A 133 -14.22 -6.58 -2.20
N LEU A 134 -13.17 -6.24 -2.89
CA LEU A 134 -12.55 -7.01 -3.94
C LEU A 134 -11.33 -7.72 -3.36
N ILE A 135 -11.31 -9.05 -3.42
CA ILE A 135 -10.20 -9.90 -2.97
C ILE A 135 -9.50 -10.41 -4.23
N MET A 136 -8.25 -10.04 -4.41
CA MET A 136 -7.49 -10.41 -5.59
C MET A 136 -6.77 -11.75 -5.37
N LEU A 137 -6.78 -12.60 -6.39
CA LEU A 137 -6.23 -13.95 -6.32
C LEU A 137 -4.90 -14.04 -7.10
N ASP A 138 -3.93 -14.74 -6.54
CA ASP A 138 -2.69 -15.10 -7.24
C ASP A 138 -2.89 -16.31 -8.18
N ASP A 139 -1.87 -16.70 -8.93
CA ASP A 139 -1.94 -17.83 -9.88
C ASP A 139 -2.30 -19.18 -9.24
N LYS A 140 -2.22 -19.30 -7.91
CA LYS A 140 -2.59 -20.49 -7.15
C LYS A 140 -4.01 -20.41 -6.57
N GLY A 141 -4.71 -19.28 -6.79
CA GLY A 141 -6.02 -19.01 -6.22
C GLY A 141 -5.96 -18.56 -4.75
N GLU A 142 -4.78 -18.22 -4.24
CA GLU A 142 -4.63 -17.73 -2.86
C GLU A 142 -4.90 -16.22 -2.79
N HIS A 143 -5.39 -15.76 -1.64
CA HIS A 143 -5.70 -14.36 -1.41
C HIS A 143 -4.41 -13.54 -1.35
N LYS A 144 -4.26 -12.61 -2.29
CA LYS A 144 -3.08 -11.74 -2.34
C LYS A 144 -3.35 -10.35 -1.77
N GLU A 145 -4.44 -9.73 -2.19
CA GLU A 145 -4.77 -8.35 -1.81
C GLU A 145 -6.27 -8.20 -1.57
N THR A 146 -6.68 -7.24 -0.75
CA THR A 146 -8.10 -6.90 -0.52
C THR A 146 -8.31 -5.40 -0.58
N ILE A 147 -9.24 -4.97 -1.42
CA ILE A 147 -9.56 -3.56 -1.68
C ILE A 147 -11.02 -3.32 -1.32
N ARG A 148 -11.33 -2.28 -0.56
CA ARG A 148 -12.71 -1.90 -0.27
C ARG A 148 -13.32 -1.14 -1.45
N ILE A 149 -14.53 -1.51 -1.83
CA ILE A 149 -15.24 -0.93 -2.99
C ILE A 149 -16.56 -0.26 -2.61
N ASP A 150 -16.76 0.06 -1.32
CA ASP A 150 -17.98 0.70 -0.79
C ASP A 150 -18.38 1.99 -1.53
N ASN A 151 -17.39 2.74 -2.04
CA ASN A 151 -17.58 4.02 -2.71
C ASN A 151 -17.19 3.98 -4.21
N TRP A 152 -17.12 2.79 -4.78
CA TRP A 152 -16.79 2.63 -6.20
C TRP A 152 -18.05 2.70 -7.04
N LYS A 153 -17.91 3.29 -8.23
CA LYS A 153 -18.93 3.23 -9.26
C LYS A 153 -18.74 1.99 -10.12
N ARG A 154 -19.81 1.56 -10.79
CA ARG A 154 -19.81 0.38 -11.65
C ARG A 154 -18.68 0.40 -12.70
N GLU A 155 -18.45 1.55 -13.34
CA GLU A 155 -17.41 1.74 -14.35
C GLU A 155 -15.99 1.60 -13.79
N HIS A 156 -15.76 2.01 -12.54
CA HIS A 156 -14.45 1.88 -11.89
C HIS A 156 -14.14 0.41 -11.59
N ILE A 157 -15.15 -0.37 -11.17
CA ILE A 157 -15.02 -1.81 -10.95
C ILE A 157 -14.65 -2.48 -12.28
N ARG A 158 -15.38 -2.18 -13.36
CA ARG A 158 -15.08 -2.71 -14.71
C ARG A 158 -13.67 -2.36 -15.16
N GLN A 159 -13.28 -1.10 -15.06
CA GLN A 159 -11.96 -0.64 -15.52
C GLN A 159 -10.84 -1.29 -14.74
N PHE A 160 -10.95 -1.32 -13.42
CA PHE A 160 -9.94 -1.92 -12.56
C PHE A 160 -9.75 -3.41 -12.86
N LEU A 161 -10.84 -4.17 -13.01
CA LEU A 161 -10.78 -5.59 -13.34
C LEU A 161 -10.10 -5.83 -14.70
N LYS A 162 -10.40 -5.02 -15.71
CA LYS A 162 -9.76 -5.12 -17.05
C LYS A 162 -8.26 -4.82 -17.01
N GLU A 163 -7.84 -3.87 -16.18
CA GLU A 163 -6.44 -3.47 -16.09
C GLU A 163 -5.61 -4.40 -15.22
N LYS A 164 -6.21 -4.98 -14.18
CA LYS A 164 -5.49 -5.69 -13.11
C LYS A 164 -5.72 -7.18 -13.07
N VAL A 165 -6.73 -7.73 -13.76
CA VAL A 165 -7.01 -9.18 -13.73
C VAL A 165 -6.90 -9.76 -15.13
N LYS A 166 -6.11 -10.82 -15.26
CA LYS A 166 -6.00 -11.55 -16.52
C LYS A 166 -7.21 -12.47 -16.69
N PRO A 167 -7.80 -12.54 -17.88
CA PRO A 167 -8.66 -13.66 -18.21
C PRO A 167 -7.81 -14.93 -18.19
N VAL A 168 -8.17 -15.87 -17.33
CA VAL A 168 -7.65 -17.23 -17.41
C VAL A 168 -8.01 -17.75 -18.80
N LYS A 169 -7.02 -17.92 -19.67
CA LYS A 169 -7.25 -18.65 -20.92
C LYS A 169 -7.61 -20.07 -20.50
N SER A 170 -8.86 -20.46 -20.70
CA SER A 170 -9.24 -21.87 -20.72
C SER A 170 -8.48 -22.50 -21.90
N ASP A 171 -7.40 -23.22 -21.63
CA ASP A 171 -6.81 -24.11 -22.61
C ASP A 171 -7.87 -25.18 -22.95
N SER A 172 -8.40 -25.09 -24.17
CA SER A 172 -9.15 -26.15 -24.86
C SER A 172 -8.72 -26.18 -26.31
#